data_AF-A0A6I9P449-F1
#
_entry.id   AF-A0A6I9P449-F1
#
_cell.length_a   1.000
_cell.length_b   1.000
_cell.length_c   1.000
_cell.angle_alpha   90.00
_cell.angle_beta   90.00
_cell.angle_gamma   90.00
#
_symmetry.space_group_name_H-M   'P 1'
#
loop_
_entity.id
_entity.type
_entity.pdbx_description
1 polymer ?
#
loop_
_entity_poly.entity_id
_entity_poly.type
_entity_poly.pdbx_seq_one_letter_code
_entity_poly.pdbx_strand_id
1 'polypeptide(L)'
;WVKFEEKVEEGGERWSKPHVSTLTLHSLFELRTCLQTGSILLDLEGYSLPQIVDEIVERQISDGLISPDLREKISFVLLRKHRHQTKKPIHRSLADIGKSSNAAS
;
A
#
# COMPACT_ATOMS: atom_id res chain seq x y z
N TRP A 1 -10.49 -0.55 -3.02
CA TRP A 1 -11.79 0.14 -3.13
C TRP A 1 -12.06 0.53 -4.57
N VAL A 2 -13.15 0.05 -5.15
CA VAL A 2 -13.75 0.56 -6.39
C VAL A 2 -15.26 0.45 -6.20
N LYS A 3 -15.91 1.51 -5.70
CA LYS A 3 -17.29 1.55 -5.15
C LYS A 3 -17.50 0.67 -3.91
N PHE A 4 -17.01 -0.56 -3.93
CA PHE A 4 -17.01 -1.52 -2.83
C PHE A 4 -15.60 -1.71 -2.25
N GLU A 5 -15.55 -2.18 -1.02
CA GLU A 5 -14.34 -2.60 -0.32
C GLU A 5 -14.08 -4.08 -0.48
N GLU A 6 -12.81 -4.43 -0.67
CA GLU A 6 -12.29 -5.80 -0.61
C GLU A 6 -11.05 -5.77 0.28
N LYS A 7 -10.93 -6.75 1.16
CA LYS A 7 -9.79 -6.92 2.06
C LYS A 7 -8.99 -8.15 1.65
N VAL A 8 -7.68 -8.11 1.87
CA VAL A 8 -6.86 -9.32 1.79
C VAL A 8 -7.14 -10.14 3.05
N GLU A 9 -7.58 -11.39 2.87
CA GLU A 9 -7.87 -12.32 3.97
C GLU A 9 -6.58 -12.75 4.68
N GLU A 10 -6.72 -13.31 5.88
CA GLU A 10 -5.60 -13.87 6.63
C GLU A 10 -4.84 -14.91 5.77
N GLY A 11 -3.52 -14.90 5.86
CA GLY A 11 -2.65 -15.70 4.98
C GLY A 11 -2.32 -15.07 3.63
N GLY A 12 -3.01 -14.00 3.23
CA GLY A 12 -2.60 -13.17 2.10
C GLY A 12 -2.90 -13.76 0.72
N GLU A 13 -3.62 -14.88 0.63
CA GLU A 13 -3.82 -15.60 -0.64
C GLU A 13 -5.13 -15.23 -1.35
N ARG A 14 -6.04 -14.55 -0.67
CA ARG A 14 -7.41 -14.33 -1.15
C ARG A 14 -7.93 -12.93 -0.86
N TRP A 15 -8.75 -12.42 -1.78
CA TRP A 15 -9.57 -11.23 -1.57
C TRP A 15 -10.93 -11.64 -0.99
N SER A 16 -11.45 -10.85 -0.05
CA SER A 16 -12.82 -11.01 0.47
C SER A 16 -13.86 -10.74 -0.63
N LYS A 17 -15.13 -11.08 -0.36
CA LYS A 17 -16.22 -10.59 -1.20
C LYS A 17 -16.31 -9.04 -1.14
N PRO A 18 -16.70 -8.38 -2.24
CA PRO A 18 -16.93 -6.94 -2.23
C PRO A 18 -18.08 -6.61 -1.28
N HIS A 19 -17.92 -5.56 -0.46
CA HIS A 19 -18.92 -5.11 0.50
C HIS A 19 -18.94 -3.58 0.63
N VAL A 20 -20.01 -3.05 1.23
CA VAL A 20 -20.09 -1.62 1.59
C VAL A 20 -19.27 -1.41 2.86
N SER A 21 -18.33 -0.47 2.83
CA SER A 21 -17.50 -0.12 3.98
C SER A 21 -18.34 0.42 5.14
N THR A 22 -17.99 0.01 6.36
CA THR A 22 -18.46 0.65 7.59
C THR A 22 -17.25 1.19 8.35
N LEU A 23 -17.29 2.46 8.74
CA LEU A 23 -16.23 3.12 9.49
C LEU A 23 -16.63 3.27 10.95
N THR A 24 -15.66 3.25 11.86
CA THR A 24 -15.92 3.60 13.27
C THR A 24 -15.98 5.11 13.41
N LEU A 25 -16.80 5.59 14.35
CA LEU A 25 -16.84 7.03 14.65
C LEU A 25 -15.48 7.55 15.13
N HIS A 26 -14.76 6.72 15.88
CA HIS A 26 -13.43 7.07 16.39
C HIS A 26 -12.43 7.32 15.25
N SER A 27 -12.37 6.43 14.25
CA SER A 27 -11.44 6.62 13.12
C SER A 27 -11.78 7.86 12.28
N LEU A 28 -13.04 8.29 12.25
CA LEU A 28 -13.43 9.55 11.61
C LEU A 28 -12.94 10.78 12.37
N PHE A 29 -12.95 10.76 13.70
CA PHE A 29 -12.37 11.84 14.50
C PHE A 29 -10.85 11.90 14.39
N GLU A 30 -10.18 10.75 14.38
CA GLU A 30 -8.73 10.70 14.14
C GLU A 30 -8.38 11.24 12.76
N LEU A 31 -9.11 10.84 11.71
CA LEU A 31 -8.92 11.37 10.36
C LEU A 31 -9.11 12.89 10.31
N ARG A 32 -10.15 13.42 10.97
CA ARG A 32 -10.36 14.88 11.07
C ARG A 32 -9.14 15.55 11.69
N THR A 33 -8.62 15.02 12.79
CA THR A 33 -7.42 15.56 13.44
C THR A 33 -6.21 15.51 12.51
N CYS A 34 -5.97 14.38 11.83
CA CYS A 34 -4.88 14.25 10.85
C CYS A 34 -4.97 15.28 9.72
N LEU A 35 -6.17 15.61 9.23
CA LEU A 35 -6.35 16.64 8.21
C LEU A 35 -6.18 18.07 8.76
N GLN A 36 -6.45 18.29 10.04
CA GLN A 36 -6.31 19.60 10.67
C GLN A 36 -4.87 19.94 11.05
N THR A 37 -4.08 18.95 11.47
CA THR A 37 -2.73 19.17 12.00
C THR A 37 -1.63 18.52 11.17
N GLY A 38 -1.97 17.64 10.24
CA GLY A 38 -1.00 16.97 9.37
C GLY A 38 -0.53 17.85 8.22
N SER A 39 0.50 17.39 7.53
CA SER A 39 1.03 18.06 6.34
C SER A 39 0.10 17.84 5.13
N ILE A 40 -0.27 18.93 4.48
CA ILE A 40 -1.02 18.92 3.21
C ILE A 40 -0.14 19.57 2.14
N LEU A 41 0.30 18.75 1.19
CA LEU A 41 1.09 19.20 0.04
C LEU A 41 0.25 18.94 -1.21
N LEU A 42 -0.20 20.02 -1.85
CA LEU A 42 -0.95 19.98 -3.10
C LEU A 42 -0.02 20.35 -4.25
N ASP A 43 -0.31 19.82 -5.44
CA ASP A 43 0.41 20.15 -6.66
C ASP A 43 1.93 19.94 -6.58
N LEU A 44 2.35 18.85 -5.93
CA LEU A 44 3.76 18.44 -5.88
C LEU A 44 4.30 18.17 -7.28
N GLU A 45 5.53 18.60 -7.52
CA GLU A 45 6.24 18.39 -8.79
C GLU A 45 6.88 16.99 -8.88
N GLY A 46 7.06 16.28 -7.76
CA GLY A 46 7.61 14.93 -7.75
C GLY A 46 6.73 13.91 -8.48
N TYR A 47 7.31 13.19 -9.45
CA TYR A 47 6.59 12.18 -10.25
C TYR A 47 6.97 10.72 -9.90
N SER A 48 7.88 10.52 -8.95
CA SER A 48 8.29 9.19 -8.49
C SER A 48 8.15 9.06 -6.97
N LEU A 49 7.94 7.83 -6.49
CA LEU A 49 7.81 7.58 -5.05
C LEU A 49 9.01 8.11 -4.23
N PRO A 50 10.28 7.92 -4.64
CA PRO A 50 11.42 8.52 -3.93
C PRO A 50 11.35 10.05 -3.84
N GLN A 51 11.05 10.73 -4.94
CA GLN A 51 10.93 12.19 -4.97
C GLN A 51 9.81 12.67 -4.04
N ILE A 52 8.64 12.05 -4.12
CA ILE A 52 7.49 12.38 -3.26
C ILE A 52 7.83 12.17 -1.78
N VAL A 53 8.49 11.06 -1.44
CA VAL A 53 8.91 10.76 -0.06
C VAL A 53 9.91 11.81 0.43
N ASP A 54 10.92 12.16 -0.38
CA ASP A 54 11.90 13.18 -0.02
C ASP A 54 11.24 14.54 0.20
N GLU A 55 10.33 14.98 -0.67
CA GLU A 55 9.61 16.25 -0.54
C GLU A 55 8.72 16.30 0.72
N ILE A 56 7.99 15.23 1.01
CA ILE A 56 7.14 15.14 2.22
C ILE A 56 8.00 15.19 3.49
N VAL A 57 9.07 14.39 3.54
CA VAL A 57 9.94 14.31 4.73
C VAL A 57 10.66 15.64 4.95
N GLU A 58 11.18 16.26 3.89
CA GLU A 58 11.81 17.58 3.99
C GLU A 58 10.82 18.63 4.52
N ARG A 59 9.59 18.62 4.00
CA ARG A 59 8.56 19.54 4.47
C ARG A 59 8.21 19.32 5.94
N GLN A 60 8.06 18.07 6.37
CA GLN A 60 7.77 17.74 7.77
C GLN A 60 8.89 18.12 8.73
N ILE A 61 10.16 18.03 8.31
CA ILE A 61 11.31 18.52 9.09
C ILE A 61 11.26 20.04 9.18
N SER A 62 11.06 20.72 8.05
CA SER A 62 10.96 22.19 7.99
C SER A 62 9.83 22.73 8.87
N ASP A 63 8.69 22.04 8.91
CA ASP A 63 7.54 22.40 9.73
C ASP A 63 7.71 21.97 11.22
N GLY A 64 8.83 21.33 11.56
CA GLY A 64 9.15 20.88 12.93
C GLY A 64 8.33 19.69 13.42
N LEU A 65 7.64 18.98 12.52
CA LEU A 65 6.77 17.84 12.84
C LEU A 65 7.56 16.55 13.08
N ILE A 66 8.72 16.42 12.43
CA ILE A 66 9.64 15.29 12.61
C ILE A 66 11.06 15.81 12.83
N SER A 67 11.83 15.08 13.61
CA SER A 67 13.23 15.42 13.86
C SER A 67 14.10 15.03 12.65
N PRO A 68 15.12 15.84 12.27
CA PRO A 68 15.99 15.55 11.13
C PRO A 68 16.67 14.18 11.18
N ASP A 69 16.98 13.65 12.36
CA ASP A 69 17.62 12.34 12.53
C ASP A 69 16.72 11.16 12.14
N LEU A 70 15.40 11.38 12.03
CA LEU A 70 14.45 10.36 11.58
C LEU A 70 14.34 10.28 10.06
N ARG A 71 14.90 11.23 9.31
CA ARG A 71 14.81 11.31 7.83
C ARG A 71 15.13 9.96 7.19
N GLU A 72 16.31 9.42 7.48
CA GLU A 72 16.78 8.17 6.87
C GLU A 72 15.90 6.97 7.24
N LYS A 73 15.45 6.90 8.49
CA LYS A 73 14.59 5.81 8.98
C LYS A 73 13.22 5.84 8.31
N ILE A 74 12.62 7.02 8.19
CA ILE A 74 11.32 7.21 7.55
C ILE A 74 11.42 6.90 6.06
N SER A 75 12.41 7.47 5.35
CA SER A 75 12.62 7.19 3.93
C SER A 75 12.88 5.70 3.69
N PHE A 76 13.68 5.04 4.53
CA PHE A 76 13.91 3.60 4.44
C PHE A 76 12.63 2.77 4.54
N VAL A 77 11.72 3.12 5.46
CA VAL A 77 10.46 2.41 5.65
C VAL A 77 9.49 2.67 4.49
N LEU A 78 9.36 3.93 4.05
CA LEU A 78 8.43 4.31 2.99
C LEU A 78 8.84 3.79 1.61
N LEU A 79 10.14 3.58 1.38
CA LEU A 79 10.68 3.08 0.11
C LEU A 79 10.88 1.56 0.07
N ARG A 80 10.36 0.82 1.05
CA ARG A 80 10.37 -0.64 1.00
C ARG A 80 9.60 -1.15 -0.21
N LYS A 81 10.08 -2.27 -0.79
CA LYS A 81 9.37 -2.95 -1.88
C LYS A 81 7.94 -3.30 -1.46
N HIS A 82 6.95 -2.72 -2.15
CA HIS A 82 5.54 -3.00 -1.91
C HIS A 82 5.18 -4.38 -2.46
N ARG A 83 4.50 -5.18 -1.63
CA ARG A 83 3.96 -6.49 -2.03
C ARG A 83 2.46 -6.33 -2.26
N HIS A 84 2.02 -6.63 -3.48
CA HIS A 84 0.62 -6.54 -3.86
C HIS A 84 0.02 -7.94 -3.99
N GLN A 85 -1.26 -8.06 -3.63
CA GLN A 85 -2.00 -9.28 -3.91
C GLN A 85 -2.45 -9.29 -5.37
N THR A 86 -1.58 -9.83 -6.22
CA THR A 86 -1.94 -10.15 -7.60
C THR A 86 -2.68 -11.47 -7.59
N LYS A 87 -3.86 -11.53 -8.22
CA LYS A 87 -4.52 -12.81 -8.45
C LYS A 87 -3.55 -13.67 -9.28
N LYS A 88 -2.95 -14.71 -8.69
CA LYS A 88 -2.40 -15.79 -9.51
C LYS A 88 -3.57 -16.26 -10.40
N PRO A 89 -3.41 -16.37 -11.72
CA PRO A 89 -4.49 -16.87 -12.55
C PRO A 89 -4.93 -18.23 -12.00
N ILE A 90 -6.20 -18.33 -11.63
CA ILE A 90 -6.83 -19.56 -11.09
C ILE A 90 -6.74 -20.71 -12.12
N HIS A 91 -6.42 -20.40 -13.37
CA HIS A 91 -6.19 -21.37 -14.41
C HIS A 91 -4.69 -21.72 -14.48
N ARG A 92 -4.29 -22.86 -13.88
CA ARG A 92 -3.36 -23.74 -14.61
C ARG A 92 -4.03 -23.94 -15.97
N SER A 93 -3.42 -23.44 -17.04
CA SER A 93 -3.91 -23.74 -18.39
C SER A 93 -4.06 -25.26 -18.50
N LEU A 94 -5.12 -25.75 -19.14
CA LEU A 94 -5.20 -27.16 -19.54
C LEU A 94 -3.93 -27.60 -20.31
N ALA A 95 -3.20 -26.65 -20.90
CA ALA A 95 -1.91 -26.87 -21.55
C ALA A 95 -0.79 -27.38 -20.62
N ASP A 96 -0.89 -27.23 -19.29
CA ASP A 96 0.12 -27.68 -18.34
C ASP A 96 -0.15 -29.11 -17.80
N ILE A 97 -1.28 -29.73 -18.16
CA ILE A 97 -1.64 -31.09 -17.72
C ILE A 97 -0.82 -32.18 -18.44
N GLY A 98 -0.15 -31.85 -19.55
CA GLY A 98 0.55 -32.83 -20.40
C GLY A 98 2.04 -33.08 -20.12
N LYS A 99 2.67 -32.39 -19.16
CA LYS A 99 4.15 -32.44 -19.00
C LYS A 99 4.66 -33.30 -17.83
N SER A 100 3.81 -34.05 -17.15
CA SER A 100 4.24 -34.96 -16.07
C SER A 100 4.11 -36.44 -16.45
N SER A 101 4.62 -36.82 -17.63
CA SER A 101 4.87 -38.23 -17.97
C SER A 101 6.03 -38.31 -18.97
N ASN A 102 7.26 -38.18 -18.48
CA ASN A 102 8.45 -38.83 -19.05
C ASN A 102 9.63 -38.65 -18.09
N ALA A 103 9.65 -39.46 -17.04
CA ALA A 103 10.84 -39.78 -16.27
C ALA A 103 10.71 -41.23 -15.79
N ALA A 104 10.75 -42.16 -16.73
CA ALA A 104 11.02 -43.57 -16.47
C ALA A 104 11.52 -44.21 -17.78
N SER A 105 12.84 -44.19 -17.96
CA SER A 105 13.66 -45.21 -18.65
C SER A 105 15.13 -44.86 -18.39
#